data_AF-A0A6A3MJ62-F1
#
_entry.id   AF-A0A6A3MJ62-F1
#
_cell.length_a   1.000
_cell.length_b   1.000
_cell.length_c   1.000
_cell.angle_alpha   90.00
_cell.angle_beta   90.00
_cell.angle_gamma   90.00
#
_symmetry.space_group_name_H-M   'P 1'
#
loop_
_entity.id
_entity.type
_entity.pdbx_description
1 polymer ?
#
loop_
_entity_poly.entity_id
_entity_poly.type
_entity_poly.pdbx_seq_one_letter_code
_entity_poly.pdbx_strand_id
1 'polypeptide(L)'
;MAFDVVRAKDFVSQLEKSIGLLSALSKFQKVFERNASPIADVFKVFLELPATFNEIKMPISAFGIISSVLKERFDFVYGDAHSVSYLLDPRYAGKDMDPETRDGVEEFIAKWNGPDNEDATMIELMKFQAATTRQIILVRDQHIGVQEFWHGVSGFPLLRKIATTVFASACSSAAAERNFS
;
A
#
# COMPACT_ATOMS: atom_id res chain seq x y z
N MET A 1 -23.85 25.44 20.79
CA MET A 1 -22.66 24.91 20.10
C MET A 1 -22.98 24.47 18.67
N ALA A 2 -23.72 23.38 18.43
CA ALA A 2 -24.08 22.98 17.05
C ALA A 2 -24.94 24.03 16.31
N PHE A 3 -25.91 24.63 17.01
CA PHE A 3 -26.77 25.69 16.46
C PHE A 3 -25.97 26.94 16.01
N ASP A 4 -24.96 27.34 16.80
CA ASP A 4 -24.15 28.52 16.53
C ASP A 4 -23.19 28.28 15.35
N VAL A 5 -22.66 27.06 15.23
CA VAL A 5 -21.78 26.63 14.12
C VAL A 5 -22.54 26.62 12.79
N VAL A 6 -23.76 26.05 12.75
CA VAL A 6 -24.53 25.93 11.51
C VAL A 6 -25.06 27.28 11.01
N ARG A 7 -25.22 28.26 11.92
CA ARG A 7 -25.66 29.63 11.57
C ARG A 7 -24.52 30.60 11.28
N ALA A 8 -23.26 30.17 11.43
CA ALA A 8 -22.11 31.00 11.11
C ALA A 8 -22.10 31.35 9.61
N LYS A 9 -21.70 32.58 9.28
CA LYS A 9 -21.73 33.09 7.89
C LYS A 9 -20.83 32.30 6.95
N ASP A 10 -19.80 31.67 7.48
CA ASP A 10 -18.80 30.89 6.76
C ASP A 10 -19.07 29.37 6.80
N PHE A 11 -20.14 28.92 7.46
CA PHE A 11 -20.46 27.50 7.64
C PHE A 11 -20.42 26.71 6.32
N VAL A 12 -21.11 27.21 5.28
CA VAL A 12 -21.17 26.53 3.97
C VAL A 12 -19.78 26.41 3.35
N SER A 13 -18.98 27.48 3.36
CA SER A 13 -17.62 27.45 2.81
C SER A 13 -16.69 26.53 3.59
N GLN A 14 -16.84 26.45 4.92
CA GLN A 14 -16.09 25.48 5.73
C GLN A 14 -16.52 24.04 5.42
N LEU A 15 -17.82 23.78 5.26
CA LEU A 15 -18.34 22.47 4.90
C LEU A 15 -17.83 22.01 3.54
N GLU A 16 -17.82 22.88 2.53
CA GLU A 16 -17.25 22.57 1.20
C GLU A 16 -15.77 22.20 1.28
N LYS A 17 -14.99 22.91 2.10
CA LYS A 17 -13.57 22.57 2.35
C LYS A 17 -13.43 21.21 3.03
N SER A 18 -14.23 20.94 4.06
CA SER A 18 -14.22 19.65 4.75
C SER A 18 -14.59 18.50 3.81
N ILE A 19 -15.59 18.68 2.94
CA ILE A 19 -15.95 17.69 1.92
C ILE A 19 -14.77 17.46 0.97
N GLY A 20 -14.11 18.52 0.50
CA GLY A 20 -12.92 18.41 -0.34
C GLY A 20 -11.82 17.56 0.30
N LEU A 21 -11.49 17.84 1.56
CA LEU A 21 -10.49 17.07 2.32
C LEU A 21 -10.88 15.60 2.49
N LEU A 22 -12.12 15.33 2.90
CA LEU A 22 -12.61 13.97 3.13
C LEU A 22 -12.73 13.17 1.82
N SER A 23 -13.04 13.84 0.70
CA SER A 23 -13.19 13.17 -0.59
C SER A 23 -11.90 12.49 -1.08
N ALA A 24 -10.73 13.05 -0.73
CA ALA A 24 -9.44 12.44 -1.00
C ALA A 24 -9.31 11.08 -0.29
N LEU A 25 -9.72 11.01 0.98
CA LEU A 25 -9.70 9.76 1.75
C LEU A 25 -10.74 8.75 1.25
N SER A 26 -11.94 9.22 0.92
CA SER A 26 -13.02 8.38 0.41
C SER A 26 -12.66 7.67 -0.90
N LYS A 27 -11.85 8.29 -1.77
CA LYS A 27 -11.35 7.65 -3.00
C LYS A 27 -10.53 6.39 -2.68
N PHE A 28 -9.68 6.46 -1.67
CA PHE A 28 -8.80 5.36 -1.28
C PHE A 28 -9.52 4.32 -0.43
N GLN A 29 -10.42 4.73 0.46
CA GLN A 29 -11.23 3.81 1.26
C GLN A 29 -12.01 2.82 0.39
N LYS A 30 -12.59 3.30 -0.71
CA LYS A 30 -13.32 2.46 -1.69
C LYS A 30 -12.49 1.33 -2.29
N VAL A 31 -11.17 1.49 -2.37
CA VAL A 31 -10.25 0.44 -2.85
C VAL A 31 -10.23 -0.74 -1.88
N PHE A 32 -10.33 -0.48 -0.57
CA PHE A 32 -10.24 -1.51 0.48
C PHE A 32 -11.61 -1.95 1.02
N GLU A 33 -12.70 -1.32 0.59
CA GLU A 33 -14.08 -1.75 0.92
C GLU A 33 -14.42 -3.14 0.34
N ARG A 34 -13.71 -3.60 -0.68
CA ARG A 34 -13.84 -4.95 -1.25
C ARG A 34 -12.58 -5.73 -0.93
N ASN A 35 -12.73 -6.95 -0.41
CA ASN A 35 -11.62 -7.83 -0.02
C ASN A 35 -10.83 -8.41 -1.22
N ALA A 36 -10.85 -7.73 -2.37
CA ALA A 36 -10.23 -8.16 -3.61
C ALA A 36 -8.87 -7.47 -3.86
N SER A 37 -8.60 -6.36 -3.19
CA SER A 37 -7.36 -5.60 -3.36
C SER A 37 -6.22 -6.25 -2.59
N PRO A 38 -5.08 -6.58 -3.22
CA PRO A 38 -3.93 -7.14 -2.53
C PRO A 38 -3.32 -6.18 -1.50
N ILE A 39 -2.66 -6.72 -0.47
CA ILE A 39 -2.03 -5.93 0.62
C ILE A 39 -0.97 -4.93 0.11
N ALA A 40 -0.39 -5.18 -1.07
CA ALA A 40 0.49 -4.26 -1.77
C ALA A 40 -0.17 -2.93 -2.14
N ASP A 41 -1.48 -2.90 -2.34
CA ASP A 41 -2.20 -1.67 -2.71
C ASP A 41 -2.21 -0.65 -1.55
N VAL A 42 -2.05 -1.10 -0.30
CA VAL A 42 -1.94 -0.21 0.88
C VAL A 42 -0.72 0.69 0.74
N PHE A 43 0.45 0.12 0.46
CA PHE A 43 1.70 0.86 0.27
C PHE A 43 1.57 1.88 -0.87
N LYS A 44 1.00 1.45 -2.00
CA LYS A 44 0.76 2.34 -3.15
C LYS A 44 -0.06 3.56 -2.76
N VAL A 45 -1.16 3.35 -2.05
CA VAL A 45 -2.05 4.44 -1.62
C VAL A 45 -1.31 5.45 -0.76
N PHE A 46 -0.43 4.99 0.12
CA PHE A 46 0.39 5.84 0.97
C PHE A 46 1.45 6.64 0.19
N LEU A 47 1.97 6.11 -0.92
CA LEU A 47 2.82 6.89 -1.83
C LEU A 47 2.04 8.00 -2.58
N GLU A 48 0.78 7.73 -2.93
CA GLU A 48 -0.07 8.66 -3.72
C GLU A 48 -0.76 9.73 -2.86
N LEU A 49 -1.00 9.45 -1.57
CA LEU A 49 -1.76 10.32 -0.67
C LEU A 49 -1.17 11.73 -0.53
N PRO A 50 0.15 11.89 -0.28
CA PRO A 50 0.75 13.22 -0.12
C PRO A 50 0.56 14.09 -1.36
N ALA A 51 0.74 13.53 -2.56
CA ALA A 51 0.51 14.23 -3.82
C ALA A 51 -0.97 14.62 -3.98
N THR A 52 -1.89 13.72 -3.62
CA THR A 52 -3.34 14.00 -3.67
C THR A 52 -3.72 15.18 -2.77
N PHE A 53 -3.15 15.26 -1.56
CA PHE A 53 -3.41 16.38 -0.65
C PHE A 53 -2.74 17.68 -1.09
N ASN A 54 -1.61 17.62 -1.78
CA ASN A 54 -0.91 18.79 -2.32
C ASN A 54 -1.72 19.52 -3.41
N GLU A 55 -2.60 18.81 -4.11
CA GLU A 55 -3.49 19.40 -5.13
C GLU A 55 -4.70 20.14 -4.53
N ILE A 56 -5.02 19.88 -3.25
CA ILE A 56 -6.16 20.50 -2.58
C ILE A 56 -5.77 21.88 -2.07
N LYS A 57 -6.51 22.91 -2.51
CA LYS A 57 -6.33 24.28 -2.01
C LYS A 57 -6.65 24.36 -0.52
N MET A 58 -5.63 24.50 0.31
CA MET A 58 -5.76 24.68 1.76
C MET A 58 -4.66 25.58 2.33
N PRO A 59 -4.83 26.11 3.55
CA PRO A 59 -3.76 26.84 4.23
C PRO A 59 -2.53 25.96 4.48
N ILE A 60 -1.34 26.55 4.41
CA ILE A 60 -0.05 25.86 4.64
C ILE A 60 -0.02 25.17 6.00
N SER A 61 -0.59 25.79 7.04
CA SER A 61 -0.68 25.20 8.38
C SER A 61 -1.51 23.91 8.40
N ALA A 62 -2.64 23.88 7.71
CA ALA A 62 -3.48 22.69 7.60
C ALA A 62 -2.77 21.59 6.80
N PHE A 63 -2.10 21.95 5.71
CA PHE A 63 -1.30 21.03 4.92
C PHE A 63 -0.16 20.40 5.74
N GLY A 64 0.51 21.20 6.58
CA GLY A 64 1.55 20.73 7.48
C GLY A 64 1.04 19.71 8.51
N ILE A 65 -0.14 19.95 9.08
CA ILE A 65 -0.79 18.99 9.99
C ILE A 65 -1.11 17.68 9.27
N ILE A 66 -1.75 17.75 8.09
CA ILE A 66 -2.09 16.55 7.32
C ILE A 66 -0.83 15.78 6.95
N SER A 67 0.19 16.44 6.42
CA SER A 67 1.47 15.81 6.05
C SER A 67 2.13 15.12 7.25
N SER A 68 2.10 15.76 8.43
CA SER A 68 2.61 15.16 9.66
C SER A 68 1.83 13.90 10.06
N VAL A 69 0.49 13.94 10.00
CA VAL A 69 -0.35 12.78 10.30
C VAL A 69 -0.13 11.66 9.29
N LEU A 70 -0.01 11.98 8.01
CA LEU A 70 0.27 11.00 6.97
C LEU A 70 1.60 10.32 7.20
N LYS A 71 2.65 11.09 7.54
CA LYS A 71 3.96 10.54 7.88
C LYS A 71 3.89 9.64 9.12
N GLU A 72 3.28 10.11 10.20
CA GLU A 72 3.12 9.30 11.43
C GLU A 72 2.36 8.00 11.17
N ARG A 73 1.29 8.05 10.35
CA ARG A 73 0.53 6.86 9.99
C ARG A 73 1.27 5.95 9.04
N PHE A 74 2.06 6.50 8.12
CA PHE A 74 2.98 5.74 7.29
C PHE A 74 3.94 4.98 8.19
N ASP A 75 4.69 5.67 9.04
CA ASP A 75 5.68 5.08 9.95
C ASP A 75 5.06 4.05 10.91
N PHE A 76 3.81 4.24 11.33
CA PHE A 76 3.09 3.32 12.23
C PHE A 76 2.48 2.09 11.53
N VAL A 77 1.85 2.28 10.36
CA VAL A 77 1.15 1.21 9.62
C VAL A 77 2.11 0.43 8.72
N TYR A 78 3.26 1.02 8.39
CA TYR A 78 4.38 0.33 7.76
C TYR A 78 5.00 -0.68 8.72
N GLY A 79 4.36 -1.85 8.79
CA GLY A 79 5.03 -3.09 9.11
C GLY A 79 5.59 -3.72 7.83
N ASP A 80 6.52 -4.65 8.01
CA ASP A 80 7.25 -5.32 6.93
C ASP A 80 6.32 -5.95 5.88
N ALA A 81 5.11 -6.39 6.26
CA ALA A 81 4.18 -7.04 5.33
C ALA A 81 3.75 -6.14 4.16
N HIS A 82 3.41 -4.86 4.39
CA HIS A 82 2.96 -3.97 3.32
C HIS A 82 4.09 -3.66 2.34
N SER A 83 5.28 -3.38 2.86
CA SER A 83 6.47 -3.02 2.08
C SER A 83 7.06 -4.21 1.33
N VAL A 84 7.14 -5.38 1.97
CA VAL A 84 7.49 -6.65 1.32
C VAL A 84 6.50 -6.98 0.21
N SER A 85 5.19 -6.86 0.46
CA SER A 85 4.19 -7.14 -0.58
C SER A 85 4.32 -6.22 -1.78
N TYR A 86 4.61 -4.94 -1.56
CA TYR A 86 4.77 -3.97 -2.63
C TYR A 86 6.04 -4.22 -3.45
N LEU A 87 7.12 -4.68 -2.82
CA LEU A 87 8.34 -5.10 -3.51
C LEU A 87 8.14 -6.41 -4.31
N LEU A 88 7.33 -7.33 -3.78
CA LEU A 88 7.03 -8.63 -4.40
C LEU A 88 5.81 -8.64 -5.32
N ASP A 89 5.10 -7.53 -5.49
CA ASP A 89 4.00 -7.42 -6.45
C ASP A 89 4.55 -7.07 -7.84
N PRO A 90 4.41 -7.91 -8.88
CA PRO A 90 4.90 -7.60 -10.22
C PRO A 90 4.33 -6.30 -10.83
N ARG A 91 3.17 -5.82 -10.34
CA ARG A 91 2.58 -4.53 -10.74
C ARG A 91 3.43 -3.35 -10.30
N TYR A 92 4.12 -3.49 -9.17
CA TYR A 92 4.82 -2.39 -8.51
C TYR A 92 6.32 -2.60 -8.45
N ALA A 93 6.78 -3.79 -8.07
CA ALA A 93 8.20 -4.14 -7.96
C ALA A 93 9.02 -3.08 -7.19
N GLY A 94 8.42 -2.53 -6.13
CA GLY A 94 9.05 -1.47 -5.32
C GLY A 94 9.25 -0.13 -6.02
N LYS A 95 8.52 0.14 -7.11
CA LYS A 95 8.60 1.42 -7.82
C LYS A 95 8.30 2.59 -6.87
N ASP A 96 9.10 3.64 -6.97
CA ASP A 96 8.99 4.88 -6.19
C ASP A 96 9.20 4.70 -4.67
N MET A 97 9.69 3.52 -4.23
CA MET A 97 10.16 3.30 -2.87
C MET A 97 11.50 4.04 -2.68
N ASP A 98 11.64 4.78 -1.58
CA ASP A 98 12.90 5.45 -1.26
C ASP A 98 13.99 4.42 -0.92
N PRO A 99 15.28 4.77 -1.10
CA PRO A 99 16.38 3.82 -0.91
C PRO A 99 16.47 3.23 0.51
N GLU A 100 16.21 4.03 1.55
CA GLU A 100 16.32 3.58 2.94
C GLU A 100 15.24 2.54 3.27
N THR A 101 13.98 2.82 2.88
CA THR A 101 12.90 1.85 3.01
C THR A 101 13.19 0.60 2.18
N ARG A 102 13.69 0.75 0.95
CA ARG A 102 13.99 -0.38 0.07
C ARG A 102 15.06 -1.29 0.68
N ASP A 103 16.16 -0.73 1.16
CA ASP A 103 17.26 -1.48 1.76
C ASP A 103 16.77 -2.25 2.99
N GLY A 104 15.96 -1.63 3.86
CA GLY A 104 15.37 -2.30 5.02
C GLY A 104 14.45 -3.47 4.64
N VAL A 105 13.64 -3.31 3.58
CA VAL A 105 12.75 -4.37 3.08
C VAL A 105 13.55 -5.51 2.46
N GLU A 106 14.58 -5.21 1.67
CA GLU A 106 15.46 -6.20 1.07
C GLU A 106 16.21 -7.00 2.16
N GLU A 107 16.73 -6.33 3.19
CA GLU A 107 17.36 -6.95 4.35
C GLU A 107 16.39 -7.86 5.11
N PHE A 108 15.16 -7.40 5.32
CA PHE A 108 14.13 -8.20 5.97
C PHE A 108 13.74 -9.44 5.16
N ILE A 109 13.59 -9.30 3.83
CA ILE A 109 13.33 -10.44 2.92
C ILE A 109 14.48 -11.45 2.98
N ALA A 110 15.73 -10.99 2.95
CA ALA A 110 16.90 -11.88 3.03
C ALA A 110 16.82 -12.78 4.27
N LYS A 111 16.55 -12.17 5.43
CA LYS A 111 16.52 -12.85 6.74
C LYS A 111 15.30 -13.74 6.96
N TRP A 112 14.24 -13.59 6.17
CA TRP A 112 12.96 -14.28 6.37
C TRP A 112 13.09 -15.81 6.44
N ASN A 113 13.96 -16.38 5.59
CA ASN A 113 14.12 -17.83 5.49
C ASN A 113 15.23 -18.40 6.41
N GLY A 114 15.70 -17.59 7.36
CA GLY A 114 16.79 -17.93 8.26
C GLY A 114 18.17 -17.67 7.66
N PRO A 115 19.21 -17.65 8.52
CA PRO A 115 20.56 -17.20 8.14
C PRO A 115 21.19 -18.02 7.02
N ASP A 116 20.89 -19.33 6.95
CA ASP A 116 21.45 -20.23 5.93
C ASP A 116 20.88 -19.97 4.52
N ASN A 117 19.81 -19.19 4.40
CA ASN A 117 19.11 -18.92 3.13
C ASN A 117 19.14 -17.45 2.72
N GLU A 118 19.88 -16.58 3.41
CA GLU A 118 19.90 -15.13 3.13
C GLU A 118 20.36 -14.86 1.69
N ASP A 119 21.55 -15.35 1.32
CA ASP A 119 22.11 -15.18 -0.03
C ASP A 119 21.21 -15.79 -1.11
N ALA A 120 20.68 -16.99 -0.85
CA ALA A 120 19.79 -17.67 -1.79
C ALA A 120 18.49 -16.89 -2.01
N THR A 121 17.92 -16.32 -0.94
CA THR A 121 16.72 -15.48 -1.01
C THR A 121 17.01 -14.20 -1.79
N MET A 122 18.17 -13.56 -1.55
CA MET A 122 18.58 -12.37 -2.30
C MET A 122 18.85 -12.64 -3.78
N ILE A 123 19.45 -13.78 -4.12
CA ILE A 123 19.62 -14.21 -5.52
C ILE A 123 18.26 -14.36 -6.21
N GLU A 124 17.27 -14.97 -5.54
CA GLU A 124 15.92 -15.04 -6.07
C GLU A 124 15.30 -13.65 -6.24
N LEU A 125 15.47 -12.74 -5.27
CA LEU A 125 14.96 -11.37 -5.33
C LEU A 125 15.52 -10.61 -6.51
N MET A 126 16.85 -10.65 -6.70
CA MET A 126 17.52 -10.02 -7.84
C MET A 126 17.00 -10.58 -9.18
N LYS A 127 16.85 -11.91 -9.28
CA LYS A 127 16.31 -12.56 -10.48
C LYS A 127 14.87 -12.14 -10.76
N PHE A 128 14.03 -12.05 -9.72
CA PHE A 128 12.65 -11.61 -9.85
C PHE A 128 12.56 -10.15 -10.32
N GLN A 129 13.34 -9.26 -9.72
CA GLN A 129 13.39 -7.83 -10.07
C GLN A 129 13.88 -7.60 -11.51
N ALA A 130 14.77 -8.46 -12.01
CA ALA A 130 15.25 -8.42 -13.39
C ALA A 130 14.34 -9.14 -14.40
N ALA A 131 13.33 -9.89 -13.94
CA ALA A 131 12.53 -10.74 -14.82
C ALA A 131 11.55 -9.93 -15.68
N THR A 132 11.42 -10.34 -16.94
CA THR A 132 10.49 -9.76 -17.93
C THR A 132 9.60 -10.85 -18.56
N THR A 133 9.15 -11.81 -17.76
CA THR A 133 8.38 -12.96 -18.25
C THR A 133 6.96 -12.57 -18.65
N ARG A 134 6.34 -13.37 -19.53
CA ARG A 134 4.94 -13.18 -19.94
C ARG A 134 3.99 -13.19 -18.73
N GLN A 135 4.29 -13.99 -17.70
CA GLN A 135 3.51 -14.07 -16.46
C GLN A 135 3.50 -12.73 -15.72
N ILE A 136 4.62 -12.02 -15.63
CA ILE A 136 4.70 -10.68 -15.02
C ILE A 136 3.83 -9.68 -15.79
N ILE A 137 3.86 -9.74 -17.12
CA ILE A 137 3.03 -8.88 -17.97
C ILE A 137 1.54 -9.16 -17.71
N LEU A 138 1.13 -10.42 -17.61
CA LEU A 138 -0.27 -10.78 -17.31
C LEU A 138 -0.75 -10.23 -15.96
N VAL A 139 0.11 -10.20 -14.93
CA VAL A 139 -0.23 -9.59 -13.63
C VAL A 139 -0.34 -8.07 -13.75
N ARG A 140 0.59 -7.43 -14.45
CA ARG A 140 0.59 -5.98 -14.69
C ARG A 140 -0.66 -5.53 -15.43
N ASP A 141 -1.04 -6.29 -16.43
CA ASP A 141 -2.26 -6.06 -17.23
C ASP A 141 -3.52 -6.58 -16.52
N GLN A 142 -3.42 -7.05 -15.26
CA GLN A 142 -4.52 -7.54 -14.42
C GLN A 142 -5.33 -8.71 -15.03
N HIS A 143 -4.70 -9.51 -15.90
CA HIS A 143 -5.29 -10.72 -16.45
C HIS A 143 -5.25 -11.89 -15.46
N ILE A 144 -4.32 -11.87 -14.51
CA ILE A 144 -4.22 -12.82 -13.40
C ILE A 144 -3.92 -12.07 -12.10
N GLY A 145 -4.36 -12.62 -10.97
CA GLY A 145 -4.09 -12.06 -9.65
C GLY A 145 -2.64 -12.26 -9.21
N VAL A 146 -2.13 -11.37 -8.35
CA VAL A 146 -0.78 -11.51 -7.76
C VAL A 146 -0.62 -12.82 -6.97
N GLN A 147 -1.69 -13.24 -6.28
CA GLN A 147 -1.69 -14.49 -5.55
C GLN A 147 -1.62 -15.71 -6.50
N GLU A 148 -2.36 -15.69 -7.60
CA GLU A 148 -2.31 -16.74 -8.64
C GLU A 148 -0.94 -16.82 -9.28
N PHE A 149 -0.31 -15.67 -9.56
CA PHE A 149 1.07 -15.60 -10.06
C PHE A 149 2.05 -16.30 -9.11
N TRP A 150 2.03 -15.96 -7.82
CA TRP A 150 2.96 -16.56 -6.87
C TRP A 150 2.72 -18.06 -6.67
N HIS A 151 1.48 -18.55 -6.73
CA HIS A 151 1.21 -19.98 -6.70
C HIS A 151 1.70 -20.70 -7.98
N GLY A 152 1.59 -20.07 -9.15
CA GLY A 152 1.93 -20.67 -10.44
C GLY A 152 3.38 -20.53 -10.88
N VAL A 153 4.15 -19.60 -10.30
CA VAL A 153 5.54 -19.35 -10.71
C VAL A 153 6.49 -20.40 -10.14
N SER A 154 7.42 -20.85 -10.99
CA SER A 154 8.51 -21.76 -10.64
C SER A 154 9.85 -21.04 -10.62
N GLY A 155 10.83 -21.57 -9.89
CA GLY A 155 12.20 -21.03 -9.85
C GLY A 155 12.47 -19.98 -8.77
N PHE A 156 11.45 -19.63 -7.99
CA PHE A 156 11.55 -18.74 -6.83
C PHE A 156 10.97 -19.39 -5.55
N PRO A 157 11.42 -20.58 -5.13
CA PRO A 157 10.83 -21.28 -3.98
C PRO A 157 10.89 -20.49 -2.67
N LEU A 158 11.97 -19.75 -2.41
CA LEU A 158 12.14 -18.97 -1.18
C LEU A 158 11.26 -17.72 -1.20
N LEU A 159 11.27 -16.95 -2.29
CA LEU A 159 10.38 -15.79 -2.42
C LEU A 159 8.91 -16.18 -2.46
N ARG A 160 8.58 -17.30 -3.12
CA ARG A 160 7.20 -17.76 -3.19
C ARG A 160 6.65 -18.02 -1.79
N LYS A 161 7.43 -18.63 -0.89
CA LYS A 161 7.04 -18.85 0.51
C LYS A 161 6.72 -17.53 1.23
N ILE A 162 7.55 -16.50 1.02
CA ILE A 162 7.33 -15.15 1.57
C ILE A 162 6.05 -14.58 0.98
N ALA A 163 5.96 -14.52 -0.35
CA ALA A 163 4.85 -13.92 -1.07
C ALA A 163 3.51 -14.57 -0.73
N THR A 164 3.42 -15.91 -0.70
CA THR A 164 2.18 -16.60 -0.33
C THR A 164 1.76 -16.28 1.11
N THR A 165 2.71 -16.08 2.01
CA THR A 165 2.43 -15.69 3.40
C THR A 165 1.88 -14.27 3.47
N VAL A 166 2.59 -13.34 2.82
CA VAL A 166 2.24 -11.92 2.88
C VAL A 166 0.92 -11.65 2.16
N PHE A 167 0.71 -12.18 0.95
CA PHE A 167 -0.53 -11.99 0.18
C PHE A 167 -1.73 -12.77 0.73
N ALA A 168 -1.55 -13.65 1.71
CA ALA A 168 -2.66 -14.24 2.47
C ALA A 168 -3.19 -13.31 3.58
N SER A 169 -2.44 -12.25 3.93
CA SER A 169 -2.86 -11.28 4.95
C SER A 169 -4.00 -10.41 4.44
N ALA A 170 -5.03 -10.19 5.29
CA ALA A 170 -6.11 -9.29 4.97
C ALA A 170 -5.64 -7.82 5.04
N CYS A 171 -6.05 -7.02 4.06
CA CYS A 171 -5.70 -5.60 3.97
C CYS A 171 -6.52 -4.71 4.92
N SER A 172 -7.62 -5.24 5.46
CA SER A 172 -8.53 -4.51 6.34
C SER A 172 -9.21 -5.47 7.31
N SER A 173 -9.27 -5.13 8.59
CA SER A 173 -10.09 -5.85 9.57
C SER A 173 -11.59 -5.72 9.28
N ALA A 174 -11.99 -4.67 8.56
CA ALA A 174 -13.37 -4.45 8.10
C ALA A 174 -13.74 -5.32 6.89
N ALA A 175 -12.81 -6.09 6.33
CA ALA A 175 -13.09 -6.99 5.21
C ALA A 175 -14.23 -8.00 5.50
N ALA A 176 -14.45 -8.34 6.76
CA ALA A 176 -15.53 -9.21 7.20
C ALA A 176 -16.84 -8.46 7.53
N GLU A 177 -16.83 -7.14 7.71
CA GLU A 177 -17.98 -6.34 8.19
C GLU A 177 -19.20 -6.41 7.27
N ARG A 178 -19.00 -6.62 5.96
CA ARG A 178 -20.11 -6.82 5.02
C ARG A 178 -20.93 -8.10 5.26
N ASN A 179 -20.35 -9.11 5.89
CA ASN A 179 -21.08 -10.32 6.28
C ASN A 179 -21.83 -10.14 7.61
N PHE A 180 -21.61 -9.01 8.30
CA PHE A 180 -22.22 -8.64 9.57
C PHE A 180 -23.19 -7.46 9.47
N SER A 181 -23.39 -6.91 8.26
CA SER A 181 -24.24 -5.74 7.97
C SER A 181 -25.61 -6.13 7.42
#